data_AF-A0A8T4SM17-F1
#
_entry.id   AF-A0A8T4SM17-F1
#
_cell.length_a   1.000
_cell.length_b   1.000
_cell.length_c   1.000
_cell.angle_alpha   90.00
_cell.angle_beta   90.00
_cell.angle_gamma   90.00
#
_symmetry.space_group_name_H-M   'P 1'
#
loop_
_entity.id
_entity.type
_entity.pdbx_description
1 polymer ?
#
loop_
_entity_poly.entity_id
_entity_poly.type
_entity_poly.pdbx_seq_one_letter_code
_entity_poly.pdbx_strand_id
1 'polypeptide(L)'
;MRVEYLLYPETLAKLNESGIEERVRQLKESDEGLHFIGGFVYGTEIFNAVQDLKARGFYKGVPEDFRKTYFTTLNAMVRKPEEFKWTVQRPTGALTEPCDLEDMLLFTGELASLVLSPEELWDFAKFGFPSASAFITSVGAFILRESRDVKSTHEGYTWTRKGEDGSEIITEVTGDMNADLRVFQTDIAPYPTLDPFGNAIGMRPEMDADKHFVAAYHSNEGTLLSAVMKYIEQLGIKVDFYEDKAKKLIAWGRSLGQGGGSCAEHFGGCDQDARMFFFGFIHPIPVLNDANATDQHSPCWLTTTEQGAYGVYIAHNGDLVVSYQNSKTIKKPEKIINARFPPDDAHHLVKGLIYQSAKGLGRTSAKQLLDILAYRFSPQFEEDQARYIKP
;
A
#
# COMPACT_ATOMS: atom_id res chain seq x y z
N MET A 1 -5.86 -12.51 9.67
CA MET A 1 -6.64 -11.31 10.00
C MET A 1 -6.54 -10.42 8.81
N ARG A 2 -7.68 -10.09 8.22
CA ARG A 2 -7.75 -9.44 6.93
C ARG A 2 -7.69 -7.94 7.11
N VAL A 3 -6.63 -7.34 6.59
CA VAL A 3 -6.38 -5.92 6.81
C VAL A 3 -7.35 -5.07 6.00
N GLU A 4 -7.61 -5.40 4.72
CA GLU A 4 -8.46 -4.59 3.83
C GLU A 4 -9.15 -5.41 2.73
N TYR A 5 -10.16 -4.78 2.12
CA TYR A 5 -10.85 -5.23 0.92
C TYR A 5 -10.80 -4.14 -0.15
N LEU A 6 -10.44 -4.53 -1.37
CA LEU A 6 -10.36 -3.65 -2.52
C LEU A 6 -11.69 -3.68 -3.27
N LEU A 7 -12.48 -2.61 -3.11
CA LEU A 7 -13.72 -2.39 -3.87
C LEU A 7 -13.40 -1.85 -5.25
N TYR A 8 -13.96 -2.46 -6.29
CA TYR A 8 -13.68 -2.05 -7.67
C TYR A 8 -14.40 -0.76 -8.04
N PRO A 9 -13.89 0.01 -9.01
CA PRO A 9 -14.49 1.28 -9.41
C PRO A 9 -15.99 1.17 -9.75
N GLU A 10 -16.42 0.11 -10.41
CA GLU A 10 -17.82 -0.13 -10.75
C GLU A 10 -18.69 -0.44 -9.52
N THR A 11 -18.12 -1.07 -8.49
CA THR A 11 -18.82 -1.31 -7.22
C THR A 11 -18.97 -0.02 -6.45
N LEU A 12 -17.91 0.80 -6.37
CA LEU A 12 -17.95 2.12 -5.75
C LEU A 12 -18.97 3.02 -6.45
N ALA A 13 -19.00 3.03 -7.78
CA ALA A 13 -20.00 3.77 -8.55
C ALA A 13 -21.43 3.35 -8.18
N LYS A 14 -21.72 2.05 -8.09
CA LYS A 14 -23.05 1.55 -7.67
C LYS A 14 -23.41 1.96 -6.25
N LEU A 15 -22.47 1.90 -5.30
CA LEU A 15 -22.69 2.31 -3.91
C LEU A 15 -23.00 3.82 -3.81
N ASN A 16 -22.34 4.63 -4.62
CA ASN A 16 -22.60 6.06 -4.72
C ASN A 16 -23.96 6.36 -5.39
N GLU A 17 -24.21 5.81 -6.58
CA GLU A 17 -25.45 6.02 -7.35
C GLU A 17 -26.71 5.58 -6.59
N SER A 18 -26.58 4.58 -5.73
CA SER A 18 -27.67 4.11 -4.87
C SER A 18 -27.83 4.86 -3.55
N GLY A 19 -26.96 5.84 -3.27
CA GLY A 19 -26.98 6.64 -2.05
C GLY A 19 -26.49 5.91 -0.81
N ILE A 20 -25.86 4.74 -0.92
CA ILE A 20 -25.33 3.99 0.23
C ILE A 20 -24.11 4.71 0.81
N GLU A 21 -23.22 5.22 -0.04
CA GLU A 21 -22.05 6.01 0.39
C GLU A 21 -22.47 7.19 1.28
N GLU A 22 -23.51 7.92 0.87
CA GLU A 22 -24.07 9.03 1.64
C GLU A 22 -24.61 8.57 3.01
N ARG A 23 -25.31 7.44 3.06
CA ARG A 23 -25.83 6.88 4.33
C ARG A 23 -24.70 6.49 5.29
N VAL A 24 -23.62 5.91 4.77
CA VAL A 24 -22.44 5.55 5.57
C VAL A 24 -21.74 6.80 6.08
N ARG A 25 -21.61 7.84 5.26
CA ARG A 25 -21.09 9.14 5.70
C ARG A 25 -21.95 9.74 6.82
N GLN A 26 -23.27 9.75 6.66
CA GLN A 26 -24.22 10.23 7.67
C GLN A 26 -24.11 9.44 8.97
N LEU A 27 -23.97 8.11 8.90
CA LEU A 27 -23.71 7.27 10.07
C LEU A 27 -22.40 7.66 10.76
N LYS A 28 -21.31 7.85 10.00
CA LYS A 28 -20.00 8.28 10.52
C LYS A 28 -20.06 9.64 11.22
N GLU A 29 -20.91 10.55 10.74
CA GLU A 29 -21.11 11.91 11.30
C GLU A 29 -22.16 11.97 12.42
N SER A 30 -22.95 10.90 12.63
CA SER A 30 -24.01 10.85 13.64
C SER A 30 -23.49 10.69 15.08
N ASP A 31 -24.36 10.95 16.05
CA ASP A 31 -24.09 10.69 17.48
C ASP A 31 -23.90 9.19 17.79
N GLU A 32 -24.58 8.31 17.04
CA GLU A 32 -24.35 6.85 17.12
C GLU A 32 -22.96 6.48 16.57
N GLY A 33 -22.53 7.20 15.54
CA GLY A 33 -21.20 7.10 14.94
C GLY A 33 -20.94 5.81 14.17
N LEU A 34 -19.88 5.82 13.38
CA LEU A 34 -19.26 4.61 12.84
C LEU A 34 -17.95 4.37 13.58
N HIS A 35 -18.00 3.50 14.59
CA HIS A 35 -16.80 3.14 15.36
C HIS A 35 -15.81 2.33 14.53
N PHE A 36 -14.53 2.40 14.89
CA PHE A 36 -13.48 1.58 14.28
C PHE A 36 -13.83 0.09 14.40
N ILE A 37 -13.84 -0.61 13.26
CA ILE A 37 -14.12 -2.05 13.20
C ILE A 37 -12.82 -2.78 12.83
N GLY A 38 -12.20 -3.44 13.79
CA GLY A 38 -11.01 -4.26 13.59
C GLY A 38 -10.58 -5.01 14.84
N GLY A 39 -9.65 -5.96 14.68
CA GLY A 39 -9.15 -6.80 15.77
C GLY A 39 -9.49 -8.28 15.60
N PHE A 40 -9.26 -9.07 16.65
CA PHE A 40 -9.56 -10.50 16.62
C PHE A 40 -11.06 -10.74 16.74
N VAL A 41 -11.66 -11.33 15.70
CA VAL A 41 -13.07 -11.73 15.68
C VAL A 41 -13.20 -13.17 16.19
N TYR A 42 -14.06 -13.38 17.18
CA TYR A 42 -14.36 -14.69 17.76
C TYR A 42 -15.66 -15.25 17.18
N GLY A 43 -15.74 -16.58 17.06
CA GLY A 43 -16.94 -17.25 16.54
C GLY A 43 -18.23 -16.95 17.33
N THR A 44 -18.11 -16.63 18.62
CA THR A 44 -19.25 -16.20 19.45
C THR A 44 -19.81 -14.84 19.03
N GLU A 45 -18.97 -13.93 18.55
CA GLU A 45 -19.41 -12.62 18.07
C GLU A 45 -20.20 -12.76 16.78
N ILE A 46 -19.71 -13.60 15.85
CA ILE A 46 -20.43 -13.95 14.62
C ILE A 46 -21.78 -14.60 14.95
N PHE A 47 -21.81 -15.53 15.93
CA PHE A 47 -23.05 -16.14 16.36
C PHE A 47 -24.06 -15.11 16.90
N ASN A 48 -23.60 -14.18 17.74
CA ASN A 48 -24.43 -13.13 18.33
C ASN A 48 -25.00 -12.20 17.25
N ALA A 49 -24.16 -11.76 16.30
CA ALA A 49 -24.59 -10.97 15.13
C ALA A 49 -25.72 -11.67 14.36
N VAL A 50 -25.55 -12.95 14.04
CA VAL A 50 -26.59 -13.73 13.35
C VAL A 50 -27.88 -13.83 14.17
N GLN A 51 -27.81 -13.99 15.49
CA GLN A 51 -29.02 -14.01 16.33
C GLN A 51 -29.72 -12.64 16.37
N ASP A 52 -28.97 -11.54 16.46
CA ASP A 52 -29.53 -10.18 16.45
C ASP A 52 -30.25 -9.88 15.13
N LEU A 53 -29.59 -10.11 14.00
CA LEU A 53 -30.18 -9.93 12.66
C LEU A 53 -31.45 -10.77 12.48
N LYS A 54 -31.44 -12.00 12.99
CA LYS A 54 -32.63 -12.87 12.98
C LYS A 54 -33.75 -12.28 13.82
N ALA A 55 -33.47 -11.80 15.03
CA ALA A 55 -34.46 -11.22 15.93
C ALA A 55 -35.08 -9.95 15.35
N ARG A 56 -34.26 -9.11 14.69
CA ARG A 56 -34.68 -7.89 14.00
C ARG A 56 -35.34 -8.14 12.64
N GLY A 57 -35.41 -9.39 12.20
CA GLY A 57 -36.15 -9.79 11.01
C GLY A 57 -35.41 -9.61 9.68
N PHE A 58 -34.12 -9.28 9.68
CA PHE A 58 -33.33 -9.13 8.46
C PHE A 58 -33.35 -10.37 7.58
N TYR A 59 -33.33 -11.57 8.17
CA TYR A 59 -33.35 -12.82 7.40
C TYR A 59 -34.72 -13.22 6.83
N LYS A 60 -35.77 -12.41 6.99
CA LYS A 60 -37.09 -12.68 6.39
C LYS A 60 -37.09 -12.40 4.89
N GLY A 61 -36.25 -11.47 4.41
CA GLY A 61 -36.17 -11.05 3.01
C GLY A 61 -35.22 -11.87 2.13
N VAL A 62 -34.55 -12.89 2.67
CA VAL A 62 -33.62 -13.73 1.90
C VAL A 62 -34.37 -14.41 0.74
N PRO A 63 -33.90 -14.31 -0.52
CA PRO A 63 -34.55 -14.96 -1.66
C PRO A 63 -34.68 -16.47 -1.47
N GLU A 64 -35.86 -17.02 -1.75
CA GLU A 64 -36.21 -18.40 -1.38
C GLU A 64 -35.33 -19.45 -2.10
N ASP A 65 -34.94 -19.17 -3.33
CA ASP A 65 -34.01 -19.98 -4.14
C ASP A 65 -32.57 -19.93 -3.61
N PHE A 66 -32.15 -18.82 -3.01
CA PHE A 66 -30.83 -18.65 -2.40
C PHE A 66 -30.77 -19.14 -0.94
N ARG A 67 -31.90 -19.11 -0.23
CA ARG A 67 -31.99 -19.24 1.23
C ARG A 67 -31.28 -20.47 1.79
N LYS A 68 -31.56 -21.65 1.22
CA LYS A 68 -30.97 -22.91 1.69
C LYS A 68 -29.45 -22.88 1.54
N THR A 69 -28.97 -22.54 0.34
CA THR A 69 -27.55 -22.47 0.02
C THR A 69 -26.85 -21.46 0.93
N TYR A 70 -27.42 -20.27 1.09
CA TYR A 70 -26.88 -19.22 1.95
C TYR A 70 -26.64 -19.70 3.39
N PHE A 71 -27.68 -20.22 4.05
CA PHE A 71 -27.55 -20.66 5.44
C PHE A 71 -26.70 -21.91 5.59
N THR A 72 -26.70 -22.83 4.62
CA THR A 72 -25.80 -23.99 4.65
C THR A 72 -24.33 -23.55 4.56
N THR A 73 -24.01 -22.67 3.61
CA THR A 73 -22.65 -22.14 3.43
C THR A 73 -22.22 -21.30 4.63
N LEU A 74 -23.05 -20.37 5.11
CA LEU A 74 -22.74 -19.52 6.26
C LEU A 74 -22.44 -20.37 7.51
N ASN A 75 -23.26 -21.39 7.80
CA ASN A 75 -23.01 -22.30 8.93
C ASN A 75 -21.73 -23.12 8.78
N ALA A 76 -21.37 -23.52 7.56
CA ALA A 76 -20.14 -24.23 7.29
C ALA A 76 -18.92 -23.31 7.45
N MET A 77 -18.99 -22.08 6.94
CA MET A 77 -17.94 -21.07 7.09
C MET A 77 -17.70 -20.69 8.56
N VAL A 78 -18.73 -20.57 9.40
CA VAL A 78 -18.53 -20.32 10.86
C VAL A 78 -17.71 -21.43 11.51
N ARG A 79 -17.89 -22.68 11.06
CA ARG A 79 -17.22 -23.85 11.67
C ARG A 79 -15.79 -24.03 11.18
N LYS A 80 -15.57 -23.77 9.89
CA LYS A 80 -14.31 -24.02 9.18
C LYS A 80 -14.13 -22.99 8.04
N PRO A 81 -13.82 -21.73 8.36
CA PRO A 81 -13.71 -20.68 7.34
C PRO A 81 -12.63 -21.00 6.30
N GLU A 82 -11.57 -21.71 6.69
CA GLU A 82 -10.45 -22.09 5.83
C GLU A 82 -10.80 -23.06 4.70
N GLU A 83 -11.92 -23.78 4.79
CA GLU A 83 -12.43 -24.64 3.70
C GLU A 83 -13.07 -23.82 2.57
N PHE A 84 -13.33 -22.54 2.81
CA PHE A 84 -13.92 -21.61 1.85
C PHE A 84 -12.85 -20.62 1.39
N LYS A 85 -12.95 -20.17 0.14
CA LYS A 85 -11.90 -19.34 -0.45
C LYS A 85 -12.45 -18.28 -1.40
N TRP A 86 -11.82 -17.12 -1.34
CA TRP A 86 -11.86 -16.15 -2.41
C TRP A 86 -11.02 -16.65 -3.57
N THR A 87 -11.46 -16.41 -4.79
CA THR A 87 -10.69 -16.78 -6.00
C THR A 87 -10.53 -15.56 -6.89
N VAL A 88 -9.29 -15.13 -7.12
CA VAL A 88 -8.94 -13.96 -7.93
C VAL A 88 -8.20 -14.42 -9.18
N GLN A 89 -8.72 -14.09 -10.36
CA GLN A 89 -8.14 -14.48 -11.65
C GLN A 89 -7.11 -13.44 -12.09
N ARG A 90 -5.82 -13.73 -11.88
CA ARG A 90 -4.71 -12.87 -12.32
C ARG A 90 -4.18 -13.33 -13.69
N PRO A 91 -3.42 -12.47 -14.41
CA PRO A 91 -2.72 -12.86 -15.64
C PRO A 91 -1.78 -14.05 -15.44
N THR A 92 -1.16 -14.16 -14.26
CA THR A 92 -0.24 -15.24 -13.88
C THR A 92 -0.94 -16.53 -13.44
N GLY A 93 -2.27 -16.50 -13.26
CA GLY A 93 -3.08 -17.63 -12.82
C GLY A 93 -4.10 -17.26 -11.75
N ALA A 94 -4.93 -18.24 -11.39
CA ALA A 94 -5.89 -18.08 -10.30
C ALA A 94 -5.17 -18.12 -8.95
N LEU A 95 -5.32 -17.07 -8.14
CA LEU A 95 -4.89 -17.04 -6.75
C LEU A 95 -6.09 -17.28 -5.84
N THR A 96 -5.90 -18.07 -4.79
CA THR A 96 -6.95 -18.35 -3.81
C THR A 96 -6.51 -17.95 -2.42
N GLU A 97 -7.41 -17.28 -1.71
CA GLU A 97 -7.21 -16.86 -0.32
C GLU A 97 -8.28 -17.50 0.56
N PRO A 98 -7.92 -18.31 1.57
CA PRO A 98 -8.88 -18.88 2.50
C PRO A 98 -9.69 -17.80 3.21
N CYS A 99 -10.93 -18.10 3.58
CA CYS A 99 -11.69 -17.18 4.42
C CYS A 99 -11.14 -17.18 5.85
N ASP A 100 -11.33 -16.07 6.54
CA ASP A 100 -11.18 -16.00 7.99
C ASP A 100 -12.50 -15.63 8.67
N LEU A 101 -12.51 -15.51 10.00
CA LEU A 101 -13.74 -15.17 10.73
C LEU A 101 -14.20 -13.74 10.49
N GLU A 102 -13.32 -12.85 10.04
CA GLU A 102 -13.64 -11.45 9.78
C GLU A 102 -14.48 -11.30 8.51
N ASP A 103 -14.24 -12.14 7.50
CA ASP A 103 -15.12 -12.27 6.34
C ASP A 103 -16.57 -12.51 6.70
N MET A 104 -16.81 -13.21 7.81
CA MET A 104 -18.16 -13.51 8.25
C MET A 104 -18.93 -12.25 8.62
N LEU A 105 -18.27 -11.18 9.07
CA LEU A 105 -18.92 -9.88 9.32
C LEU A 105 -19.52 -9.29 8.04
N LEU A 106 -18.93 -9.59 6.87
CA LEU A 106 -19.45 -9.18 5.58
C LEU A 106 -20.64 -10.07 5.17
N PHE A 107 -20.45 -11.38 5.22
CA PHE A 107 -21.40 -12.34 4.67
C PHE A 107 -22.66 -12.53 5.52
N THR A 108 -22.63 -12.25 6.83
CA THR A 108 -23.83 -12.31 7.69
C THR A 108 -24.82 -11.19 7.37
N GLY A 109 -24.35 -10.11 6.74
CA GLY A 109 -25.10 -8.86 6.56
C GLY A 109 -25.05 -7.95 7.79
N GLU A 110 -24.26 -8.26 8.82
CA GLU A 110 -24.15 -7.47 10.05
C GLU A 110 -23.76 -6.03 9.75
N LEU A 111 -22.64 -5.85 9.03
CA LEU A 111 -22.18 -4.50 8.67
C LEU A 111 -23.17 -3.79 7.75
N ALA A 112 -23.69 -4.48 6.74
CA ALA A 112 -24.65 -3.89 5.81
C ALA A 112 -25.96 -3.46 6.50
N SER A 113 -26.36 -4.12 7.58
CA SER A 113 -27.55 -3.78 8.38
C SER A 113 -27.45 -2.43 9.11
N LEU A 114 -26.25 -1.85 9.20
CA LEU A 114 -26.05 -0.53 9.81
C LEU A 114 -26.65 0.60 8.96
N VAL A 115 -26.82 0.39 7.65
CA VAL A 115 -27.32 1.43 6.71
C VAL A 115 -28.46 0.97 5.80
N LEU A 116 -28.80 -0.32 5.86
CA LEU A 116 -29.89 -0.93 5.10
C LEU A 116 -31.00 -1.41 6.03
N SER A 117 -32.26 -1.22 5.61
CA SER A 117 -33.41 -1.80 6.32
C SER A 117 -33.53 -3.31 6.06
N PRO A 118 -34.33 -4.05 6.86
CA PRO A 118 -34.63 -5.46 6.60
C PRO A 118 -35.15 -5.76 5.19
N GLU A 119 -35.92 -4.84 4.61
CA GLU A 119 -36.46 -4.94 3.25
C GLU A 119 -35.40 -4.68 2.18
N GLU A 120 -34.42 -3.82 2.46
CA GLU A 120 -33.37 -3.44 1.50
C GLU A 120 -32.19 -4.42 1.47
N LEU A 121 -31.85 -5.05 2.61
CA LEU A 121 -30.62 -5.87 2.76
C LEU A 121 -30.47 -6.95 1.67
N TRP A 122 -31.58 -7.47 1.16
CA TRP A 122 -31.59 -8.55 0.17
C TRP A 122 -32.07 -8.11 -1.22
N ASP A 123 -32.39 -6.84 -1.43
CA ASP A 123 -32.89 -6.30 -2.71
C ASP A 123 -31.75 -5.93 -3.67
N PHE A 124 -30.81 -6.85 -3.87
CA PHE A 124 -29.60 -6.61 -4.66
C PHE A 124 -29.87 -6.11 -6.09
N ALA A 125 -31.01 -6.50 -6.68
CA ALA A 125 -31.42 -6.09 -8.02
C ALA A 125 -31.77 -4.60 -8.09
N LYS A 126 -32.47 -4.05 -7.08
CA LYS A 126 -32.74 -2.61 -6.96
C LYS A 126 -31.44 -1.79 -6.93
N PHE A 127 -30.39 -2.35 -6.32
CA PHE A 127 -29.07 -1.71 -6.17
C PHE A 127 -28.10 -2.02 -7.32
N GLY A 128 -28.52 -2.76 -8.35
CA GLY A 128 -27.70 -3.05 -9.53
C GLY A 128 -26.57 -4.06 -9.31
N PHE A 129 -26.66 -4.89 -8.27
CA PHE A 129 -25.68 -5.94 -7.98
C PHE A 129 -26.09 -7.28 -8.64
N PRO A 130 -25.13 -8.17 -8.96
CA PRO A 130 -25.42 -9.42 -9.65
C PRO A 130 -26.01 -10.51 -8.75
N SER A 131 -25.80 -10.41 -7.43
CA SER A 131 -26.30 -11.38 -6.45
C SER A 131 -26.46 -10.74 -5.07
N ALA A 132 -27.23 -11.41 -4.20
CA ALA A 132 -27.37 -11.02 -2.80
C ALA A 132 -26.02 -11.01 -2.05
N SER A 133 -25.17 -12.02 -2.26
CA SER A 133 -23.85 -12.07 -1.62
C SER A 133 -22.96 -10.94 -2.09
N ALA A 134 -22.93 -10.66 -3.40
CA ALA A 134 -22.13 -9.55 -3.94
C ALA A 134 -22.57 -8.21 -3.35
N PHE A 135 -23.87 -8.01 -3.16
CA PHE A 135 -24.40 -6.78 -2.59
C PHE A 135 -24.02 -6.59 -1.11
N ILE A 136 -24.44 -7.52 -0.23
CA ILE A 136 -24.22 -7.37 1.22
C ILE A 136 -22.73 -7.29 1.56
N THR A 137 -21.90 -8.07 0.84
CA THR A 137 -20.46 -8.11 1.07
C THR A 137 -19.79 -6.82 0.61
N SER A 138 -20.22 -6.23 -0.52
CA SER A 138 -19.69 -4.95 -1.00
C SER A 138 -20.04 -3.79 -0.07
N VAL A 139 -21.28 -3.74 0.42
CA VAL A 139 -21.71 -2.73 1.41
C VAL A 139 -20.94 -2.89 2.72
N GLY A 140 -20.81 -4.12 3.21
CA GLY A 140 -20.04 -4.40 4.42
C GLY A 140 -18.56 -4.03 4.29
N ALA A 141 -17.94 -4.36 3.16
CA ALA A 141 -16.54 -4.00 2.89
C ALA A 141 -16.34 -2.49 2.80
N PHE A 142 -17.31 -1.76 2.24
CA PHE A 142 -17.29 -0.29 2.21
C PHE A 142 -17.38 0.29 3.62
N ILE A 143 -18.31 -0.17 4.45
CA ILE A 143 -18.41 0.26 5.85
C ILE A 143 -17.12 -0.04 6.62
N LEU A 144 -16.54 -1.22 6.42
CA LEU A 144 -15.29 -1.60 7.05
C LEU A 144 -14.17 -0.61 6.67
N ARG A 145 -14.04 -0.30 5.38
CA ARG A 145 -13.10 0.71 4.87
C ARG A 145 -13.34 2.08 5.50
N GLU A 146 -14.57 2.58 5.49
CA GLU A 146 -14.90 3.90 6.07
C GLU A 146 -14.71 3.96 7.59
N SER A 147 -14.87 2.83 8.29
CA SER A 147 -14.63 2.71 9.74
C SER A 147 -13.14 2.70 10.09
N ARG A 148 -12.31 2.17 9.18
CA ARG A 148 -10.84 2.06 9.31
C ARG A 148 -10.12 3.26 8.73
N ASP A 149 -10.80 4.06 7.93
CA ASP A 149 -10.36 5.37 7.48
C ASP A 149 -10.24 6.31 8.67
N VAL A 150 -9.16 6.08 9.44
CA VAL A 150 -8.56 7.07 10.29
C VAL A 150 -7.94 8.04 9.32
N LYS A 151 -8.54 9.22 9.17
CA LYS A 151 -7.89 10.40 8.59
C LYS A 151 -6.65 10.70 9.42
N SER A 152 -5.61 9.89 9.26
CA SER A 152 -4.33 10.14 9.86
C SER A 152 -3.87 11.44 9.24
N THR A 153 -3.48 12.40 10.06
CA THR A 153 -3.22 13.79 9.67
C THR A 153 -2.03 13.96 8.72
N HIS A 154 -1.49 12.86 8.18
CA HIS A 154 -0.28 12.79 7.39
C HIS A 154 -0.35 11.64 6.37
N GLU A 155 -1.17 11.78 5.32
CA GLU A 155 -1.12 10.87 4.17
C GLU A 155 0.22 11.01 3.42
N GLY A 156 0.79 9.89 2.97
CA GLY A 156 2.02 9.88 2.19
C GLY A 156 1.86 10.44 0.77
N TYR A 157 2.96 10.46 0.01
CA TYR A 157 2.91 10.79 -1.41
C TYR A 157 2.55 9.55 -2.23
N THR A 158 1.43 9.60 -2.95
CA THR A 158 0.92 8.48 -3.73
C THR A 158 0.96 8.75 -5.24
N TRP A 159 1.17 7.69 -6.00
CA TRP A 159 0.92 7.66 -7.44
C TRP A 159 0.52 6.24 -7.88
N THR A 160 -0.17 6.15 -9.00
CA THR A 160 -0.64 4.88 -9.56
C THR A 160 -0.03 4.65 -10.92
N ARG A 161 0.44 3.42 -11.17
CA ARG A 161 0.89 2.97 -12.50
C ARG A 161 0.05 1.78 -12.97
N LYS A 162 -0.11 1.67 -14.29
CA LYS A 162 -0.74 0.50 -14.93
C LYS A 162 0.31 -0.31 -15.68
N GLY A 163 0.39 -1.60 -15.39
CA GLY A 163 1.27 -2.54 -16.07
C GLY A 163 0.67 -3.03 -17.39
N GLU A 164 1.54 -3.51 -18.29
CA GLU A 164 1.11 -4.15 -19.55
C GLU A 164 0.35 -5.46 -19.32
N ASP A 165 0.59 -6.11 -18.17
CA ASP A 165 -0.11 -7.31 -17.73
C ASP A 165 -1.52 -7.01 -17.17
N GLY A 166 -1.92 -5.75 -17.09
CA GLY A 166 -3.21 -5.33 -16.51
C GLY A 166 -3.16 -5.12 -15.00
N SER A 167 -1.99 -5.22 -14.37
CA SER A 167 -1.80 -4.77 -12.99
C SER A 167 -2.00 -3.26 -12.86
N GLU A 168 -2.44 -2.83 -11.68
CA GLU A 168 -2.57 -1.42 -11.33
C GLU A 168 -1.94 -1.26 -9.96
N ILE A 169 -0.74 -0.69 -9.91
CA ILE A 169 0.02 -0.59 -8.67
C ILE A 169 -0.06 0.83 -8.13
N ILE A 170 -0.63 0.98 -6.94
CA ILE A 170 -0.48 2.22 -6.17
C ILE A 170 0.83 2.13 -5.40
N THR A 171 1.65 3.17 -5.49
CA THR A 171 2.86 3.33 -4.68
C THR A 171 2.68 4.50 -3.73
N GLU A 172 3.01 4.29 -2.45
CA GLU A 172 3.00 5.31 -1.41
C GLU A 172 4.40 5.43 -0.78
N VAL A 173 4.92 6.65 -0.69
CA VAL A 173 6.09 6.98 0.14
C VAL A 173 5.60 7.71 1.39
N THR A 174 5.80 7.11 2.56
CA THR A 174 5.24 7.56 3.85
C THR A 174 6.16 7.24 5.03
N GLY A 175 5.70 7.50 6.25
CA GLY A 175 6.40 7.22 7.51
C GLY A 175 5.65 6.24 8.39
N ASP A 176 6.38 5.51 9.24
CA ASP A 176 5.74 4.85 10.39
C ASP A 176 5.54 5.81 11.58
N MET A 177 5.09 5.29 12.71
CA MET A 177 4.90 6.08 13.94
C MET A 177 6.17 6.79 14.45
N ASN A 178 7.35 6.30 14.06
CA ASN A 178 8.66 6.87 14.40
C ASN A 178 9.24 7.72 13.26
N ALA A 179 8.44 8.05 12.24
CA ALA A 179 8.83 8.74 11.03
C ALA A 179 9.91 8.02 10.21
N ASP A 180 10.03 6.69 10.37
CA ASP A 180 10.95 5.89 9.57
C ASP A 180 10.41 5.69 8.16
N LEU A 181 11.29 5.75 7.14
CA LEU A 181 10.92 5.60 5.73
C LEU A 181 10.13 4.31 5.46
N ARG A 182 8.93 4.48 4.92
CA ARG A 182 8.10 3.41 4.39
C ARG A 182 7.84 3.67 2.91
N VAL A 183 7.99 2.63 2.10
CA VAL A 183 7.49 2.63 0.73
C VAL A 183 6.60 1.42 0.56
N PHE A 184 5.34 1.64 0.23
CA PHE A 184 4.36 0.59 -0.04
C PHE A 184 4.05 0.57 -1.53
N GLN A 185 3.97 -0.61 -2.11
CA GLN A 185 3.46 -0.85 -3.45
C GLN A 185 2.37 -1.91 -3.34
N THR A 186 1.15 -1.57 -3.68
CA THR A 186 -0.01 -2.45 -3.58
C THR A 186 -0.65 -2.63 -4.95
N ASP A 187 -0.82 -3.87 -5.40
CA ASP A 187 -1.64 -4.16 -6.57
C ASP A 187 -3.13 -3.97 -6.22
N ILE A 188 -3.75 -2.99 -6.85
CA ILE A 188 -5.16 -2.59 -6.68
C ILE A 188 -6.02 -2.95 -7.91
N ALA A 189 -5.50 -3.72 -8.86
CA ALA A 189 -6.23 -4.03 -10.09
C ALA A 189 -7.56 -4.78 -9.82
N PRO A 190 -8.63 -4.43 -10.57
CA PRO A 190 -9.95 -5.04 -10.43
C PRO A 190 -10.05 -6.39 -11.17
N TYR A 191 -9.28 -7.38 -10.72
CA TYR A 191 -9.25 -8.70 -11.34
C TYR A 191 -10.59 -9.45 -11.18
N PRO A 192 -11.03 -10.25 -12.16
CA PRO A 192 -12.23 -11.07 -12.00
C PRO A 192 -12.16 -11.94 -10.74
N THR A 193 -13.16 -11.79 -9.87
CA THR A 193 -13.15 -12.41 -8.53
C THR A 193 -14.43 -13.16 -8.25
N LEU A 194 -14.27 -14.34 -7.66
CA LEU A 194 -15.36 -15.13 -7.08
C LEU A 194 -15.29 -15.03 -5.56
N ASP A 195 -16.44 -14.76 -4.96
CA ASP A 195 -16.62 -14.85 -3.52
C ASP A 195 -16.60 -16.32 -3.03
N PRO A 196 -16.59 -16.55 -1.71
CA PRO A 196 -16.62 -17.89 -1.14
C PRO A 196 -17.89 -18.70 -1.41
N PHE A 197 -18.94 -18.07 -1.93
CA PHE A 197 -20.17 -18.72 -2.40
C PHE A 197 -20.08 -19.12 -3.88
N GLY A 198 -18.98 -18.77 -4.56
CA GLY A 198 -18.77 -19.01 -5.99
C GLY A 198 -19.42 -17.97 -6.90
N ASN A 199 -19.90 -16.85 -6.36
CA ASN A 199 -20.54 -15.79 -7.13
C ASN A 199 -19.50 -14.76 -7.60
N ALA A 200 -19.68 -14.24 -8.81
CA ALA A 200 -18.90 -13.11 -9.28
C ALA A 200 -19.17 -11.87 -8.43
N ILE A 201 -18.10 -11.17 -8.04
CA ILE A 201 -18.18 -10.01 -7.16
C ILE A 201 -17.19 -8.93 -7.62
N GLY A 202 -17.60 -7.66 -7.53
CA GLY A 202 -16.79 -6.49 -7.93
C GLY A 202 -15.89 -5.98 -6.80
N MET A 203 -15.26 -6.91 -6.08
CA MET A 203 -14.26 -6.61 -5.05
C MET A 203 -13.42 -7.85 -4.77
N ARG A 204 -12.29 -7.67 -4.11
CA ARG A 204 -11.47 -8.78 -3.62
C ARG A 204 -10.83 -8.43 -2.27
N PRO A 205 -10.49 -9.43 -1.44
CA PRO A 205 -9.60 -9.20 -0.32
C PRO A 205 -8.23 -8.74 -0.83
N GLU A 206 -7.56 -7.87 -0.09
CA GLU A 206 -6.13 -7.63 -0.31
C GLU A 206 -5.35 -8.85 0.18
N MET A 207 -4.41 -9.31 -0.64
CA MET A 207 -3.65 -10.55 -0.44
C MET A 207 -2.18 -10.21 -0.19
N ASP A 208 -1.44 -11.09 0.48
CA ASP A 208 0.01 -10.89 0.69
C ASP A 208 0.77 -10.71 -0.63
N ALA A 209 0.30 -11.39 -1.70
CA ALA A 209 0.85 -11.27 -3.05
C ALA A 209 0.60 -9.90 -3.72
N ASP A 210 -0.24 -9.04 -3.13
CA ASP A 210 -0.43 -7.66 -3.61
C ASP A 210 0.58 -6.69 -3.02
N LYS A 211 1.14 -7.02 -1.85
CA LYS A 211 1.90 -6.07 -1.03
C LYS A 211 3.40 -6.26 -1.20
N HIS A 212 4.04 -5.20 -1.65
CA HIS A 212 5.48 -5.05 -1.68
C HIS A 212 5.84 -3.84 -0.84
N PHE A 213 6.79 -3.98 0.09
CA PHE A 213 7.15 -2.87 0.97
C PHE A 213 8.63 -2.80 1.33
N VAL A 214 9.09 -1.58 1.53
CA VAL A 214 10.39 -1.24 2.11
C VAL A 214 10.15 -0.57 3.45
N ALA A 215 10.72 -1.13 4.51
CA ALA A 215 10.67 -0.59 5.86
C ALA A 215 12.09 -0.26 6.35
N ALA A 216 12.63 0.86 5.88
CA ALA A 216 13.95 1.30 6.29
C ALA A 216 13.88 2.00 7.65
N TYR A 217 14.91 1.83 8.47
CA TYR A 217 14.96 2.32 9.85
C TYR A 217 15.90 3.52 9.98
N HIS A 218 15.47 4.58 10.67
CA HIS A 218 16.13 5.89 10.74
C HIS A 218 16.10 6.69 9.41
N SER A 219 16.87 7.78 9.38
CA SER A 219 17.01 8.79 8.32
C SER A 219 17.61 8.26 7.00
N ASN A 220 16.90 7.35 6.33
CA ASN A 220 17.33 6.74 5.05
C ASN A 220 16.89 7.53 3.81
N GLU A 221 16.08 8.58 3.97
CA GLU A 221 15.52 9.34 2.84
C GLU A 221 16.64 9.95 1.98
N GLY A 222 17.68 10.51 2.61
CA GLY A 222 18.84 11.05 1.90
C GLY A 222 19.64 9.99 1.13
N THR A 223 19.79 8.79 1.69
CA THR A 223 20.48 7.66 1.04
C THR A 223 19.69 7.12 -0.14
N LEU A 224 18.36 6.96 0.01
CA LEU A 224 17.51 6.54 -1.09
C LEU A 224 17.47 7.61 -2.19
N LEU A 225 17.41 8.90 -1.82
CA LEU A 225 17.48 10.01 -2.76
C LEU A 225 18.76 9.97 -3.60
N SER A 226 19.93 9.77 -2.98
CA SER A 226 21.19 9.66 -3.73
C SER A 226 21.26 8.42 -4.61
N ALA A 227 20.70 7.29 -4.17
CA ALA A 227 20.57 6.09 -4.99
C ALA A 227 19.67 6.32 -6.22
N VAL A 228 18.52 6.99 -6.05
CA VAL A 228 17.61 7.32 -7.17
C VAL A 228 18.28 8.28 -8.16
N MET A 229 19.05 9.26 -7.69
CA MET A 229 19.83 10.12 -8.59
C MET A 229 20.89 9.34 -9.38
N LYS A 230 21.61 8.42 -8.73
CA LYS A 230 22.59 7.57 -9.41
C LYS A 230 21.92 6.68 -10.47
N TYR A 231 20.76 6.13 -10.15
CA TYR A 231 19.95 5.33 -11.05
C TYR A 231 19.56 6.10 -12.31
N ILE A 232 19.03 7.32 -12.14
CA ILE A 232 18.67 8.23 -13.24
C ILE A 232 19.87 8.47 -14.17
N GLU A 233 21.04 8.78 -13.60
CA GLU A 233 22.25 9.07 -14.38
C GLU A 233 22.80 7.84 -15.09
N GLN A 234 22.84 6.70 -14.39
CA GLN A 234 23.41 5.48 -14.92
C GLN A 234 22.61 4.93 -16.11
N LEU A 235 21.28 5.09 -16.10
CA LEU A 235 20.40 4.65 -17.19
C LEU A 235 20.04 5.77 -18.18
N GLY A 236 20.46 7.02 -17.92
CA GLY A 236 20.11 8.16 -18.77
C GLY A 236 18.61 8.46 -18.79
N ILE A 237 17.92 8.27 -17.67
CA ILE A 237 16.47 8.49 -17.54
C ILE A 237 16.17 9.98 -17.67
N LYS A 238 15.22 10.32 -18.53
CA LYS A 238 14.79 11.71 -18.70
C LYS A 238 13.82 12.09 -17.60
N VAL A 239 14.26 12.99 -16.71
CA VAL A 239 13.43 13.56 -15.65
C VAL A 239 13.53 15.09 -15.70
N ASP A 240 12.41 15.78 -15.52
CA ASP A 240 12.32 17.23 -15.72
C ASP A 240 13.30 18.03 -14.84
N PHE A 241 13.56 17.55 -13.62
CA PHE A 241 14.40 18.26 -12.66
C PHE A 241 15.90 18.20 -12.99
N TYR A 242 16.35 17.38 -13.96
CA TYR A 242 17.73 17.45 -14.43
C TYR A 242 17.94 18.61 -15.43
N GLU A 243 16.90 18.99 -16.19
CA GLU A 243 16.99 20.04 -17.21
C GLU A 243 17.26 21.42 -16.59
N ASP A 244 16.62 21.71 -15.46
CA ASP A 244 16.73 22.99 -14.76
C ASP A 244 17.66 22.95 -13.54
N LYS A 245 18.43 21.87 -13.37
CA LYS A 245 19.28 21.62 -12.19
C LYS A 245 18.49 21.69 -10.88
N ALA A 246 17.34 21.05 -10.87
CA ALA A 246 16.37 20.89 -9.78
C ALA A 246 15.77 22.19 -9.23
N LYS A 247 15.89 23.33 -9.90
CA LYS A 247 15.39 24.62 -9.40
C LYS A 247 13.90 24.60 -9.10
N LYS A 248 13.06 24.12 -10.03
CA LYS A 248 11.61 24.01 -9.85
C LYS A 248 11.25 23.01 -8.76
N LEU A 249 11.93 21.86 -8.73
CA LEU A 249 11.70 20.83 -7.71
C LEU A 249 12.03 21.34 -6.31
N ILE A 250 13.14 22.05 -6.16
CA ILE A 250 13.53 22.68 -4.89
C ILE A 250 12.52 23.75 -4.48
N ALA A 251 12.07 24.59 -5.42
CA ALA A 251 11.04 25.59 -5.14
C ALA A 251 9.72 24.95 -4.70
N TRP A 252 9.31 23.86 -5.36
CA TRP A 252 8.15 23.05 -4.95
C TRP A 252 8.34 22.48 -3.54
N GLY A 253 9.46 21.84 -3.25
CA GLY A 253 9.74 21.30 -1.91
C GLY A 253 9.73 22.37 -0.81
N ARG A 254 10.27 23.56 -1.08
CA ARG A 254 10.18 24.72 -0.16
C ARG A 254 8.74 25.18 0.06
N SER A 255 7.91 25.15 -0.98
CA SER A 255 6.51 25.57 -0.91
C SER A 255 5.64 24.64 -0.06
N LEU A 256 6.05 23.37 0.13
CA LEU A 256 5.36 22.44 1.03
C LEU A 256 5.50 22.83 2.50
N GLY A 257 6.53 23.60 2.85
CA GLY A 257 6.90 23.92 4.24
C GLY A 257 7.53 22.73 4.97
N GLN A 258 7.63 22.86 6.31
CA GLN A 258 8.05 21.77 7.19
C GLN A 258 6.96 21.55 8.25
N GLY A 259 6.28 20.41 8.18
CA GLY A 259 5.42 19.90 9.23
C GLY A 259 6.24 19.41 10.41
N GLY A 260 5.68 19.50 11.62
CA GLY A 260 6.29 18.89 12.80
C GLY A 260 6.07 17.37 12.75
N GLY A 261 7.15 16.59 12.78
CA GLY A 261 7.05 15.13 12.94
C GLY A 261 7.20 14.69 14.40
N SER A 262 7.01 13.39 14.64
CA SER A 262 6.99 12.78 15.97
C SER A 262 8.37 12.45 16.56
N CYS A 263 9.46 12.84 15.90
CA CYS A 263 10.83 12.42 16.24
C CYS A 263 11.74 13.58 16.69
N ALA A 264 12.73 13.26 17.54
CA ALA A 264 13.63 14.23 18.18
C ALA A 264 14.51 14.99 17.17
N GLU A 265 14.79 14.36 16.03
CA GLU A 265 15.59 14.88 14.92
C GLU A 265 15.00 16.19 14.36
N HIS A 266 13.67 16.36 14.43
CA HIS A 266 13.00 17.58 14.03
C HIS A 266 13.17 18.76 15.00
N PHE A 267 13.61 18.49 16.22
CA PHE A 267 13.80 19.50 17.28
C PHE A 267 15.27 19.84 17.53
N GLY A 268 16.20 18.98 17.07
CA GLY A 268 17.63 19.02 17.44
C GLY A 268 18.60 19.53 16.37
N GLY A 269 18.15 19.89 15.16
CA GLY A 269 19.03 20.37 14.09
C GLY A 269 20.05 19.33 13.61
N CYS A 270 19.62 18.07 13.50
CA CYS A 270 20.49 16.93 13.17
C CYS A 270 20.77 16.76 11.66
N ASP A 271 20.67 17.84 10.88
CA ASP A 271 20.93 17.79 9.44
C ASP A 271 22.39 17.35 9.20
N GLN A 272 22.56 16.26 8.45
CA GLN A 272 23.87 15.81 8.02
C GLN A 272 24.38 16.62 6.83
N ASP A 273 25.71 16.73 6.71
CA ASP A 273 26.34 17.32 5.53
C ASP A 273 25.93 16.55 4.26
N ALA A 274 25.41 17.27 3.26
CA ALA A 274 24.94 16.73 2.00
C ALA A 274 25.99 15.84 1.30
N ARG A 275 27.29 16.12 1.49
CA ARG A 275 28.40 15.36 0.89
C ARG A 275 28.41 13.89 1.33
N MET A 276 27.99 13.60 2.57
CA MET A 276 28.05 12.24 3.12
C MET A 276 27.17 11.25 2.36
N PHE A 277 26.07 11.72 1.76
CA PHE A 277 25.15 10.88 0.98
C PHE A 277 25.69 10.46 -0.39
N PHE A 278 26.81 11.06 -0.83
CA PHE A 278 27.42 10.81 -2.14
C PHE A 278 28.77 10.08 -2.07
N PHE A 279 29.19 9.58 -0.90
CA PHE A 279 30.48 8.91 -0.74
C PHE A 279 30.64 7.69 -1.67
N GLY A 280 29.57 6.92 -1.88
CA GLY A 280 29.53 5.77 -2.79
C GLY A 280 29.16 6.09 -4.23
N PHE A 281 28.89 7.36 -4.57
CA PHE A 281 28.25 7.75 -5.84
C PHE A 281 29.14 7.50 -7.08
N ILE A 282 30.45 7.41 -6.89
CA ILE A 282 31.40 7.00 -7.95
C ILE A 282 31.13 5.58 -8.46
N HIS A 283 30.58 4.70 -7.62
CA HIS A 283 30.34 3.31 -7.97
C HIS A 283 28.96 3.17 -8.64
N PRO A 284 28.86 2.40 -9.74
CA PRO A 284 27.57 2.13 -10.36
C PRO A 284 26.68 1.31 -9.42
N ILE A 285 25.36 1.52 -9.51
CA ILE A 285 24.40 0.59 -8.92
C ILE A 285 24.53 -0.74 -9.69
N PRO A 286 24.75 -1.86 -9.00
CA PRO A 286 24.94 -3.16 -9.63
C PRO A 286 23.67 -3.61 -10.34
N VAL A 287 23.85 -4.17 -11.54
CA VAL A 287 22.79 -4.84 -12.29
C VAL A 287 22.65 -6.27 -11.78
N LEU A 288 21.45 -6.68 -11.35
CA LEU A 288 21.18 -8.05 -10.93
C LEU A 288 21.50 -9.02 -12.06
N ASN A 289 22.23 -10.09 -11.76
CA ASN A 289 22.59 -11.18 -12.66
C ASN A 289 22.94 -12.43 -11.84
N ASP A 290 23.16 -13.57 -12.51
CA ASP A 290 23.47 -14.85 -11.85
C ASP A 290 24.71 -14.78 -10.93
N ALA A 291 25.69 -13.92 -11.25
CA ALA A 291 26.93 -13.81 -10.48
C ALA A 291 26.77 -13.02 -9.17
N ASN A 292 25.75 -12.14 -9.07
CA ASN A 292 25.46 -11.38 -7.86
C ASN A 292 24.09 -11.72 -7.23
N ALA A 293 23.41 -12.75 -7.73
CA ALA A 293 22.11 -13.19 -7.20
C ALA A 293 22.14 -13.54 -5.70
N THR A 294 23.30 -13.91 -5.16
CA THR A 294 23.48 -14.37 -3.77
C THR A 294 24.42 -13.50 -2.93
N ASP A 295 25.00 -12.44 -3.50
CA ASP A 295 25.97 -11.60 -2.80
C ASP A 295 25.36 -10.48 -1.95
N GLN A 296 26.18 -9.74 -1.20
CA GLN A 296 25.80 -8.50 -0.52
C GLN A 296 26.54 -7.30 -1.08
N HIS A 297 26.71 -7.21 -2.39
CA HIS A 297 27.43 -6.07 -2.97
C HIS A 297 26.43 -5.07 -3.55
N SER A 298 26.10 -4.05 -2.77
CA SER A 298 25.52 -2.79 -3.25
C SER A 298 26.29 -1.63 -2.64
N PRO A 299 26.57 -0.53 -3.37
CA PRO A 299 27.11 0.69 -2.78
C PRO A 299 26.04 1.52 -2.04
N CYS A 300 24.76 1.15 -2.18
CA CYS A 300 23.61 1.88 -1.65
C CYS A 300 22.78 0.97 -0.74
N TRP A 301 22.91 1.17 0.58
CA TRP A 301 22.21 0.40 1.60
C TRP A 301 21.23 1.26 2.38
N LEU A 302 20.02 0.74 2.58
CA LEU A 302 19.06 1.29 3.53
C LEU A 302 19.05 0.41 4.78
N THR A 303 19.32 0.99 5.94
CA THR A 303 19.39 0.24 7.20
C THR A 303 18.00 -0.24 7.64
N THR A 304 17.93 -1.34 8.39
CA THR A 304 16.69 -1.81 9.04
C THR A 304 16.88 -1.94 10.55
N THR A 305 15.79 -2.09 11.30
CA THR A 305 15.81 -2.33 12.76
C THR A 305 16.38 -3.71 13.12
N GLU A 306 16.21 -4.68 12.23
CA GLU A 306 16.66 -6.07 12.42
C GLU A 306 18.10 -6.27 11.92
N GLN A 307 18.62 -7.49 12.05
CA GLN A 307 19.95 -7.90 11.53
C GLN A 307 19.98 -7.99 10.00
N GLY A 308 19.58 -6.93 9.30
CA GLY A 308 19.54 -6.85 7.84
C GLY A 308 19.57 -5.43 7.31
N ALA A 309 19.65 -5.32 5.99
CA ALA A 309 19.61 -4.06 5.27
C ALA A 309 18.97 -4.27 3.89
N TYR A 310 18.39 -3.22 3.33
CA TYR A 310 17.98 -3.24 1.94
C TYR A 310 19.12 -2.79 1.04
N GLY A 311 19.50 -3.63 0.08
CA GLY A 311 20.42 -3.25 -0.99
C GLY A 311 19.64 -2.72 -2.19
N VAL A 312 20.16 -1.68 -2.83
CA VAL A 312 19.60 -1.12 -4.07
C VAL A 312 20.34 -1.69 -5.28
N TYR A 313 19.58 -2.09 -6.30
CA TYR A 313 20.05 -2.74 -7.52
C TYR A 313 19.30 -2.24 -8.75
N ILE A 314 19.79 -2.58 -9.95
CA ILE A 314 19.06 -2.42 -11.21
C ILE A 314 18.72 -3.80 -11.77
N ALA A 315 17.45 -4.06 -12.09
CA ALA A 315 17.06 -5.29 -12.77
C ALA A 315 17.47 -5.25 -14.26
N HIS A 316 17.52 -6.41 -14.91
CA HIS A 316 17.87 -6.52 -16.33
C HIS A 316 16.98 -5.69 -17.27
N ASN A 317 15.72 -5.46 -16.89
CA ASN A 317 14.78 -4.63 -17.64
C ASN A 317 14.93 -3.12 -17.35
N GLY A 318 15.90 -2.73 -16.52
CA GLY A 318 16.18 -1.34 -16.17
C GLY A 318 15.43 -0.83 -14.95
N ASP A 319 14.62 -1.64 -14.26
CA ASP A 319 13.92 -1.18 -13.04
C ASP A 319 14.92 -0.97 -11.89
N LEU A 320 14.70 0.07 -11.08
CA LEU A 320 15.32 0.18 -9.77
C LEU A 320 14.67 -0.83 -8.83
N VAL A 321 15.49 -1.61 -8.14
CA VAL A 321 15.04 -2.70 -7.28
C VAL A 321 15.61 -2.56 -5.89
N VAL A 322 14.75 -2.70 -4.89
CA VAL A 322 15.13 -2.71 -3.48
C VAL A 322 14.93 -4.12 -2.94
N SER A 323 15.99 -4.71 -2.38
CA SER A 323 16.01 -6.10 -1.93
C SER A 323 16.48 -6.22 -0.50
N TYR A 324 15.71 -6.89 0.35
CA TYR A 324 16.10 -7.13 1.74
C TYR A 324 17.15 -8.24 1.87
N GLN A 325 18.21 -7.95 2.62
CA GLN A 325 19.33 -8.85 2.83
C GLN A 325 19.68 -9.01 4.29
N ASN A 326 19.79 -10.27 4.72
CA ASN A 326 20.31 -10.67 6.01
C ASN A 326 21.08 -12.00 5.90
N SER A 327 21.71 -12.42 7.00
CA SER A 327 22.50 -13.66 7.06
C SER A 327 21.75 -14.93 6.61
N LYS A 328 20.41 -14.92 6.62
CA LYS A 328 19.55 -16.03 6.16
C LYS A 328 19.18 -15.90 4.68
N THR A 329 18.93 -14.70 4.16
CA THR A 329 18.51 -14.49 2.77
C THR A 329 19.66 -14.54 1.78
N ILE A 330 20.90 -14.28 2.20
CA ILE A 330 22.13 -14.45 1.39
C ILE A 330 22.26 -15.89 0.84
N LYS A 331 21.72 -16.88 1.55
CA LYS A 331 21.80 -18.29 1.15
C LYS A 331 20.74 -18.70 0.13
N LYS A 332 19.82 -17.81 -0.25
CA LYS A 332 18.81 -18.10 -1.26
C LYS A 332 19.43 -18.01 -2.66
N PRO A 333 18.96 -18.83 -3.62
CA PRO A 333 19.45 -18.78 -5.00
C PRO A 333 19.11 -17.46 -5.70
N GLU A 334 18.06 -16.76 -5.25
CA GLU A 334 17.61 -15.49 -5.81
C GLU A 334 17.34 -14.46 -4.70
N LYS A 335 17.68 -13.20 -4.98
CA LYS A 335 17.40 -12.07 -4.10
C LYS A 335 15.89 -11.87 -3.93
N ILE A 336 15.45 -11.60 -2.71
CA ILE A 336 14.05 -11.27 -2.43
C ILE A 336 13.82 -9.82 -2.83
N ILE A 337 12.95 -9.58 -3.80
CA ILE A 337 12.61 -8.23 -4.24
C ILE A 337 11.45 -7.70 -3.41
N ASN A 338 11.69 -6.59 -2.72
CA ASN A 338 10.76 -5.95 -1.81
C ASN A 338 10.02 -4.77 -2.44
N ALA A 339 10.64 -4.11 -3.42
CA ALA A 339 10.01 -3.08 -4.24
C ALA A 339 10.73 -2.96 -5.59
N ARG A 340 9.99 -2.51 -6.60
CA ARG A 340 10.45 -2.34 -7.98
C ARG A 340 9.88 -1.05 -8.55
N PHE A 341 10.75 -0.23 -9.12
CA PHE A 341 10.40 1.07 -9.68
C PHE A 341 10.90 1.15 -11.12
N PRO A 342 9.99 1.12 -12.11
CA PRO A 342 10.35 1.41 -13.49
C PRO A 342 10.98 2.80 -13.64
N PRO A 343 11.69 3.08 -14.74
CA PRO A 343 12.30 4.39 -14.98
C PRO A 343 11.34 5.58 -14.81
N ASP A 344 10.09 5.42 -15.21
CA ASP A 344 9.06 6.47 -15.14
C ASP A 344 8.68 6.83 -13.69
N ASP A 345 8.90 5.93 -12.72
CA ASP A 345 8.65 6.18 -11.29
C ASP A 345 9.75 7.04 -10.65
N ALA A 346 10.90 7.25 -11.30
CA ALA A 346 12.06 7.91 -10.69
C ALA A 346 11.75 9.34 -10.22
N HIS A 347 10.96 10.10 -11.00
CA HIS A 347 10.55 11.45 -10.62
C HIS A 347 9.58 11.45 -9.44
N HIS A 348 8.65 10.49 -9.41
CA HIS A 348 7.70 10.32 -8.31
C HIS A 348 8.41 9.93 -7.01
N LEU A 349 9.41 9.06 -7.07
CA LEU A 349 10.23 8.70 -5.91
C LEU A 349 10.92 9.90 -5.28
N VAL A 350 11.57 10.75 -6.08
CA VAL A 350 12.23 11.95 -5.57
C VAL A 350 11.22 12.90 -4.93
N LYS A 351 10.07 13.12 -5.58
CA LYS A 351 8.98 13.91 -4.99
C LYS A 351 8.45 13.30 -3.70
N GLY A 352 8.27 11.99 -3.66
CA GLY A 352 7.74 11.27 -2.51
C GLY A 352 8.61 11.42 -1.28
N LEU A 353 9.93 11.32 -1.43
CA LEU A 353 10.88 11.53 -0.33
C LEU A 353 10.83 12.96 0.21
N ILE A 354 10.83 13.96 -0.68
CA ILE A 354 10.70 15.37 -0.28
C ILE A 354 9.37 15.61 0.43
N TYR A 355 8.28 15.08 -0.11
CA TYR A 355 6.95 15.24 0.44
C TYR A 355 6.84 14.60 1.83
N GLN A 356 7.30 13.36 1.99
CA GLN A 356 7.35 12.65 3.26
C GLN A 356 8.09 13.50 4.32
N SER A 357 9.30 13.96 4.02
CA SER A 357 10.07 14.84 4.91
C SER A 357 9.35 16.16 5.22
N ALA A 358 8.76 16.80 4.21
CA ALA A 358 8.03 18.06 4.36
C ALA A 358 6.76 17.93 5.20
N LYS A 359 6.11 16.76 5.20
CA LYS A 359 4.94 16.47 6.03
C LYS A 359 5.28 15.97 7.42
N GLY A 360 6.57 15.90 7.80
CA GLY A 360 6.97 15.37 9.11
C GLY A 360 6.77 13.84 9.24
N LEU A 361 6.61 13.16 8.10
CA LEU A 361 6.53 11.70 8.00
C LEU A 361 7.90 11.03 7.85
N GLY A 362 8.95 11.81 7.63
CA GLY A 362 10.32 11.32 7.58
C GLY A 362 11.10 11.82 8.79
N ARG A 363 12.22 11.17 9.12
CA ARG A 363 13.17 11.70 10.13
C ARG A 363 14.11 12.73 9.54
N THR A 364 14.37 12.62 8.23
CA THR A 364 15.18 13.59 7.49
C THR A 364 14.34 14.83 7.23
N SER A 365 14.88 16.02 7.54
CA SER A 365 14.18 17.28 7.29
C SER A 365 14.03 17.54 5.79
N ALA A 366 12.97 18.25 5.37
CA ALA A 366 12.82 18.64 3.97
C ALA A 366 14.01 19.50 3.52
N LYS A 367 14.49 20.39 4.39
CA LYS A 367 15.67 21.21 4.15
C LYS A 367 16.89 20.35 3.78
N GLN A 368 17.17 19.29 4.52
CA GLN A 368 18.31 18.40 4.26
C GLN A 368 18.19 17.71 2.89
N LEU A 369 17.01 17.21 2.52
CA LEU A 369 16.81 16.61 1.18
C LEU A 369 17.00 17.64 0.06
N LEU A 370 16.55 18.87 0.27
CA LEU A 370 16.76 19.96 -0.69
C LEU A 370 18.24 20.38 -0.79
N ASP A 371 18.98 20.34 0.32
CA ASP A 371 20.42 20.61 0.34
C ASP A 371 21.21 19.50 -0.38
N ILE A 372 20.80 18.23 -0.22
CA ILE A 372 21.34 17.09 -0.97
C ILE A 372 21.14 17.28 -2.48
N LEU A 373 19.93 17.66 -2.90
CA LEU A 373 19.64 17.97 -4.31
C LEU A 373 20.46 19.15 -4.84
N ALA A 374 20.51 20.25 -4.09
CA ALA A 374 21.26 21.43 -4.48
C ALA A 374 22.76 21.13 -4.59
N TYR A 375 23.30 20.34 -3.66
CA TYR A 375 24.69 19.92 -3.68
C TYR A 375 25.02 19.10 -4.93
N ARG A 376 24.20 18.11 -5.31
CA ARG A 376 24.40 17.30 -6.53
C ARG A 376 24.65 18.16 -7.77
N PHE A 377 23.90 19.23 -7.95
CA PHE A 377 24.01 20.11 -9.13
C PHE A 377 24.99 21.28 -8.95
N SER A 378 25.72 21.32 -7.83
CA SER A 378 26.72 22.34 -7.54
C SER A 378 28.07 22.04 -8.21
N PRO A 379 28.89 23.05 -8.52
CA PRO A 379 30.27 22.83 -8.96
C PRO A 379 31.11 22.04 -7.95
N GLN A 380 30.84 22.21 -6.65
CA GLN A 380 31.56 21.51 -5.58
C GLN A 380 31.42 19.99 -5.68
N PHE A 381 30.25 19.49 -6.10
CA PHE A 381 30.03 18.06 -6.27
C PHE A 381 30.98 17.46 -7.31
N GLU A 382 31.14 18.13 -8.45
CA GLU A 382 32.04 17.67 -9.51
C GLU A 382 33.51 17.68 -9.06
N GLU A 383 33.92 18.68 -8.28
CA GLU A 383 35.25 18.73 -7.67
C GLU A 383 35.48 17.58 -6.67
N ASP A 384 34.49 17.31 -5.81
CA ASP A 384 34.58 16.26 -4.80
C ASP A 384 34.62 14.88 -5.47
N GLN A 385 33.76 14.59 -6.45
CA GLN A 385 33.78 13.34 -7.21
C GLN A 385 35.11 13.14 -7.96
N ALA A 386 35.67 14.19 -8.56
CA ALA A 386 36.96 14.11 -9.26
C ALA A 386 38.13 13.77 -8.32
N ARG A 387 38.04 14.10 -7.02
CA ARG A 387 39.05 13.71 -6.02
C ARG A 387 38.98 12.22 -5.69
N TYR A 388 37.79 11.63 -5.69
CA TYR A 388 37.60 10.20 -5.40
C TYR A 388 37.98 9.27 -6.57
N ILE A 389 38.05 9.80 -7.79
CA ILE A 389 38.45 9.05 -9.00
C ILE A 389 39.97 9.04 -9.21
N LYS A 390 40.71 9.95 -8.55
CA LYS A 390 42.18 9.98 -8.65
C LYS A 390 42.80 8.96 -7.68
N PRO A 391 43.66 8.04 -8.16
CA PRO A 391 44.28 6.99 -7.34
C PRO A 391 45.24 7.51 -6.28
#